data_AF-A0A1I0R4M1-F1
#
_entry.id   AF-A0A1I0R4M1-F1
#
_cell.length_a   1.000
_cell.length_b   1.000
_cell.length_c   1.000
_cell.angle_alpha   90.00
_cell.angle_beta   90.00
_cell.angle_gamma   90.00
#
_symmetry.space_group_name_H-M   'P 1'
#
loop_
_entity.id
_entity.type
_entity.pdbx_description
1 polymer ?
#
loop_
_entity_poly.entity_id
_entity_poly.type
_entity_poly.pdbx_seq_one_letter_code
_entity_poly.pdbx_strand_id
1 'polypeptide(L)'
;MPKAGGKRSKNTYMDEEIYGIDKEHAHPRAIALITDDFFWDCADELAPFGSDEGDEALATFREWRRANPDTPTIECIKWTIISVGEMAFEDYNEDLLDRDLIRQLKEDPGYDDQQFIFTLDASIIATGFGQLVDEGTIDEANKPLIHIALERQIAWAQISESWSYAEQHIGYLNIMKRVLDEV
;
A
#
# COMPACT_ATOMS: atom_id res chain seq x y z
N MET A 1 -15.34 61.52 9.74
CA MET A 1 -15.71 60.29 10.48
C MET A 1 -16.21 59.25 9.48
N PRO A 2 -15.83 57.97 9.65
CA PRO A 2 -15.79 56.96 8.58
C PRO A 2 -17.10 56.14 8.49
N LYS A 3 -17.35 55.51 7.33
CA LYS A 3 -18.14 54.27 7.27
C LYS A 3 -17.33 53.21 6.53
N ALA A 4 -16.77 52.30 7.32
CA ALA A 4 -16.16 51.07 6.85
C ALA A 4 -17.25 50.15 6.29
N GLY A 5 -17.17 49.83 5.00
CA GLY A 5 -17.90 48.72 4.40
C GLY A 5 -17.22 47.41 4.79
N GLY A 6 -17.94 46.56 5.53
CA GLY A 6 -17.45 45.27 5.98
C GLY A 6 -17.02 44.39 4.82
N LYS A 7 -15.77 43.92 4.86
CA LYS A 7 -15.30 42.80 4.03
C LYS A 7 -16.07 41.56 4.45
N ARG A 8 -16.67 40.86 3.48
CA ARG A 8 -17.13 39.49 3.66
C ARG A 8 -15.90 38.64 4.05
N SER A 9 -15.96 38.04 5.22
CA SER A 9 -15.08 36.95 5.61
C SER A 9 -15.28 35.82 4.59
N LYS A 10 -14.27 35.52 3.78
CA LYS A 10 -14.17 34.22 3.15
C LYS A 10 -13.75 33.27 4.27
N ASN A 11 -14.61 32.31 4.57
CA ASN A 11 -14.29 31.20 5.45
C ASN A 11 -13.20 30.38 4.73
N THR A 12 -11.94 30.73 4.94
CA THR A 12 -10.78 29.90 4.59
C THR A 12 -10.52 29.00 5.77
N TYR A 13 -11.40 28.01 5.98
CA TYR A 13 -10.94 26.78 6.58
C TYR A 13 -10.11 26.14 5.47
N MET A 14 -8.80 26.13 5.69
CA MET A 14 -7.86 25.37 4.87
C MET A 14 -8.42 23.94 4.77
N ASP A 15 -8.47 23.36 3.58
CA ASP A 15 -8.55 21.90 3.47
C ASP A 15 -7.33 21.37 4.25
N GLU A 16 -7.56 20.93 5.49
CA GLU A 16 -6.53 20.25 6.26
C GLU A 16 -6.31 18.93 5.53
N GLU A 17 -5.10 18.78 4.96
CA GLU A 17 -4.69 17.55 4.31
C GLU A 17 -4.80 16.42 5.33
N ILE A 18 -5.67 15.46 5.06
CA ILE A 18 -5.88 14.30 5.92
C ILE A 18 -4.65 13.43 5.82
N TYR A 19 -3.91 13.34 6.92
CA TYR A 19 -2.74 12.48 7.04
C TYR A 19 -3.17 11.04 7.33
N GLY A 20 -2.49 10.07 6.71
CA GLY A 20 -2.72 8.66 6.92
C GLY A 20 -4.03 8.12 6.33
N ILE A 21 -4.35 6.88 6.68
CA ILE A 21 -5.60 6.23 6.26
C ILE A 21 -6.79 6.81 7.02
N ASP A 22 -7.88 7.12 6.30
CA ASP A 22 -9.11 7.65 6.89
C ASP A 22 -10.34 7.10 6.17
N LYS A 23 -11.08 6.24 6.89
CA LYS A 23 -12.30 5.60 6.38
C LYS A 23 -13.43 6.60 6.10
N GLU A 24 -13.51 7.72 6.82
CA GLU A 24 -14.61 8.69 6.64
C GLU A 24 -14.50 9.47 5.34
N HIS A 25 -13.28 9.64 4.84
CA HIS A 25 -12.97 10.39 3.62
C HIS A 25 -12.57 9.49 2.44
N ALA A 26 -12.48 8.17 2.66
CA ALA A 26 -12.20 7.20 1.60
C ALA A 26 -13.31 7.14 0.54
N HIS A 27 -12.94 6.72 -0.66
CA HIS A 27 -13.87 6.55 -1.76
C HIS A 27 -14.98 5.54 -1.39
N PRO A 28 -16.27 5.83 -1.66
CA PRO A 28 -17.39 4.95 -1.25
C PRO A 28 -17.27 3.50 -1.76
N ARG A 29 -16.64 3.30 -2.92
CA ARG A 29 -16.35 1.96 -3.44
C ARG A 29 -15.35 1.19 -2.60
N ALA A 30 -14.29 1.84 -2.09
CA ALA A 30 -13.34 1.20 -1.18
C ALA A 30 -14.04 0.79 0.12
N ILE A 31 -14.84 1.68 0.70
CA ILE A 31 -15.64 1.40 1.91
C ILE A 31 -16.59 0.21 1.69
N ALA A 32 -17.20 0.11 0.50
CA ALA A 32 -18.12 -0.99 0.18
C ALA A 32 -17.42 -2.34 -0.01
N LEU A 33 -16.20 -2.36 -0.57
CA LEU A 33 -15.42 -3.59 -0.82
C LEU A 33 -14.66 -4.06 0.43
N ILE A 34 -14.19 -3.10 1.24
CA ILE A 34 -13.32 -3.33 2.39
C ILE A 34 -14.10 -3.08 3.68
N THR A 35 -14.86 -4.10 4.06
CA THR A 35 -15.69 -4.07 5.26
C THR A 35 -14.92 -4.35 6.54
N ASP A 36 -13.73 -4.94 6.43
CA ASP A 36 -12.91 -5.38 7.56
C ASP A 36 -12.19 -4.19 8.20
N ASP A 37 -12.39 -3.99 9.50
CA ASP A 37 -11.93 -2.78 10.20
C ASP A 37 -10.39 -2.67 10.30
N PHE A 38 -9.67 -3.79 10.32
CA PHE A 38 -8.19 -3.78 10.41
C PHE A 38 -7.56 -2.93 9.31
N PHE A 39 -8.13 -2.96 8.10
CA PHE A 39 -7.57 -2.25 6.95
C PHE A 39 -7.50 -0.74 7.17
N TRP A 40 -8.41 -0.22 7.98
CA TRP A 40 -8.57 1.20 8.29
C TRP A 40 -7.87 1.61 9.59
N ASP A 41 -7.24 0.67 10.30
CA ASP A 41 -6.56 0.93 11.57
C ASP A 41 -5.11 1.38 11.32
N CYS A 42 -4.85 2.67 11.50
CA CYS A 42 -3.51 3.25 11.35
C CYS A 42 -2.54 2.88 12.48
N ALA A 43 -2.99 2.15 13.51
CA ALA A 43 -2.16 1.67 14.61
C ALA A 43 -1.96 0.14 14.61
N ASP A 44 -2.58 -0.58 13.66
CA ASP A 44 -2.33 -2.01 13.46
C ASP A 44 -1.13 -2.18 12.50
N GLU A 45 0.03 -2.51 13.05
CA GLU A 45 1.29 -2.75 12.31
C GLU A 45 1.19 -3.83 11.21
N LEU A 46 0.15 -4.67 11.22
CA LEU A 46 -0.09 -5.67 10.17
C LEU A 46 -1.06 -5.18 9.08
N ALA A 47 -1.76 -4.06 9.32
CA ALA A 47 -2.62 -3.43 8.34
C ALA A 47 -1.78 -2.73 7.25
N PRO A 48 -2.29 -2.63 6.01
CA PRO A 48 -1.52 -2.10 4.87
C PRO A 48 -1.09 -0.64 5.02
N PHE A 49 -1.69 0.11 5.94
CA PHE A 49 -1.37 1.52 6.21
C PHE A 49 -1.07 1.79 7.69
N GLY A 50 -0.98 0.74 8.51
CA GLY A 50 -0.66 0.87 9.93
C GLY A 50 0.81 0.59 10.24
N SER A 51 1.54 -0.05 9.32
CA SER A 51 3.00 -0.16 9.39
C SER A 51 3.68 1.10 8.88
N ASP A 52 4.90 1.40 9.37
CA ASP A 52 5.72 2.52 8.91
C ASP A 52 5.90 2.50 7.37
N GLU A 53 6.14 1.33 6.78
CA GLU A 53 6.29 1.17 5.33
C GLU A 53 4.99 1.46 4.57
N GLY A 54 3.87 1.02 5.14
CA GLY A 54 2.55 1.22 4.56
C GLY A 54 2.09 2.68 4.58
N ASP A 55 2.28 3.35 5.72
CA ASP A 55 1.98 4.78 5.89
C ASP A 55 2.85 5.65 4.97
N GLU A 56 4.16 5.40 4.94
CA GLU A 56 5.10 6.10 4.05
C GLU A 56 4.76 5.86 2.57
N ALA A 57 4.39 4.64 2.19
CA ALA A 57 3.99 4.32 0.82
C ALA A 57 2.68 5.03 0.42
N LEU A 58 1.70 5.13 1.32
CA LEU A 58 0.47 5.89 1.08
C LEU A 58 0.75 7.39 0.92
N ALA A 59 1.55 7.97 1.81
CA ALA A 59 1.96 9.36 1.73
C ALA A 59 2.70 9.65 0.42
N THR A 60 3.66 8.79 0.07
CA THR A 60 4.44 8.87 -1.17
C THR A 60 3.56 8.74 -2.41
N PHE A 61 2.62 7.79 -2.42
CA PHE A 61 1.65 7.64 -3.52
C PHE A 61 0.82 8.91 -3.71
N ARG A 62 0.29 9.48 -2.63
CA ARG A 62 -0.52 10.71 -2.68
C ARG A 62 0.28 11.90 -3.18
N GLU A 63 1.52 12.06 -2.73
CA GLU A 63 2.43 13.08 -3.25
C GLU A 63 2.73 12.87 -4.74
N TRP A 64 3.06 11.63 -5.12
CA TRP A 64 3.33 11.26 -6.51
C TRP A 64 2.13 11.53 -7.41
N ARG A 65 0.91 11.14 -6.98
CA ARG A 65 -0.32 11.35 -7.74
C ARG A 65 -0.62 12.82 -7.94
N ARG A 66 -0.41 13.66 -6.90
CA ARG A 66 -0.56 15.12 -7.01
C ARG A 66 0.39 15.71 -8.05
N ALA A 67 1.62 15.19 -8.16
CA ALA A 67 2.59 15.63 -9.17
C ALA A 67 2.33 15.02 -10.56
N ASN A 68 1.63 13.89 -10.65
CA ASN A 68 1.45 13.08 -11.85
C ASN A 68 -0.04 12.69 -12.07
N PRO A 69 -0.96 13.66 -12.20
CA PRO A 69 -2.40 13.38 -12.18
C PRO A 69 -2.89 12.48 -13.32
N ASP A 70 -2.26 12.58 -14.49
CA ASP A 70 -2.65 11.85 -15.71
C ASP A 70 -1.72 10.66 -16.01
N THR A 71 -0.72 10.40 -15.16
CA THR A 71 0.23 9.30 -15.36
C THR A 71 -0.36 8.00 -14.82
N PRO A 72 -0.26 6.89 -15.57
CA PRO A 72 -0.66 5.58 -15.09
C PRO A 72 0.05 5.20 -13.78
N THR A 73 -0.70 4.68 -12.82
CA THR A 73 -0.20 4.41 -11.46
C THR A 73 0.91 3.36 -11.42
N ILE A 74 1.00 2.52 -12.45
CA ILE A 74 2.10 1.56 -12.61
C ILE A 74 3.48 2.23 -12.61
N GLU A 75 3.59 3.49 -13.04
CA GLU A 75 4.87 4.22 -12.98
C GLU A 75 5.29 4.52 -11.54
N CYS A 76 4.33 4.70 -10.61
CA CYS A 76 4.61 4.80 -9.18
C CYS A 76 5.10 3.47 -8.62
N ILE A 77 4.39 2.36 -8.92
CA ILE A 77 4.80 1.02 -8.48
C ILE A 77 6.18 0.64 -9.04
N LYS A 78 6.45 0.99 -10.30
CA LYS A 78 7.76 0.80 -10.92
C LYS A 78 8.85 1.57 -10.18
N TRP A 79 8.59 2.82 -9.81
CA TRP A 79 9.53 3.59 -8.99
C TRP A 79 9.75 2.93 -7.62
N THR A 80 8.70 2.41 -6.98
CA THR A 80 8.79 1.66 -5.71
C THR A 80 9.66 0.41 -5.86
N ILE A 81 9.46 -0.41 -6.91
CA ILE A 81 10.26 -1.61 -7.17
C ILE A 81 11.74 -1.28 -7.33
N ILE A 82 12.05 -0.23 -8.10
CA ILE A 82 13.43 0.17 -8.36
C ILE A 82 14.09 0.78 -7.11
N SER A 83 13.34 1.58 -6.35
CA SER A 83 13.91 2.41 -5.28
C SER A 83 13.91 1.70 -3.92
N VAL A 84 12.83 0.98 -3.59
CA VAL A 84 12.70 0.21 -2.34
C VAL A 84 13.28 -1.20 -2.50
N GLY A 85 13.03 -1.80 -3.66
CA GLY A 85 13.45 -3.18 -3.95
C GLY A 85 14.87 -3.31 -4.50
N GLU A 86 15.49 -2.18 -4.90
CA GLU A 86 16.82 -2.14 -5.52
C GLU A 86 16.99 -3.12 -6.70
N MET A 87 15.89 -3.39 -7.41
CA MET A 87 15.85 -4.37 -8.50
C MET A 87 15.29 -3.77 -9.80
N ALA A 88 15.61 -4.40 -10.93
CA ALA A 88 14.99 -4.02 -12.18
C ALA A 88 13.50 -4.35 -12.14
N PHE A 89 12.69 -3.52 -12.81
CA PHE A 89 11.24 -3.73 -12.84
C PHE A 89 10.87 -5.08 -13.44
N GLU A 90 11.62 -5.52 -14.45
CA GLU A 90 11.40 -6.78 -15.16
C GLU A 90 11.71 -8.00 -14.29
N ASP A 91 12.53 -7.85 -13.25
CA ASP A 91 12.86 -8.91 -12.29
C ASP A 91 11.77 -9.08 -11.22
N TYR A 92 10.85 -8.11 -11.08
CA TYR A 92 9.69 -8.23 -10.19
C TYR A 92 8.55 -8.97 -10.90
N ASN A 93 8.64 -10.30 -10.94
CA ASN A 93 7.71 -11.17 -11.66
C ASN A 93 7.39 -12.46 -10.87
N GLU A 94 6.62 -13.37 -11.47
CA GLU A 94 6.14 -14.60 -10.82
C GLU A 94 7.25 -15.54 -10.33
N ASP A 95 8.47 -15.44 -10.85
CA ASP A 95 9.61 -16.22 -10.36
C ASP A 95 9.90 -15.94 -8.87
N LEU A 96 9.53 -14.75 -8.38
CA LEU A 96 9.64 -14.38 -6.96
C LEU A 96 8.68 -15.16 -6.04
N LEU A 97 7.72 -15.89 -6.61
CA LEU A 97 6.77 -16.73 -5.86
C LEU A 97 7.32 -18.13 -5.57
N ASP A 98 8.53 -18.46 -6.06
CA ASP A 98 9.18 -19.73 -5.76
C ASP A 98 9.52 -19.81 -4.25
N ARG A 99 8.90 -20.78 -3.57
CA ARG A 99 9.09 -21.01 -2.13
C ARG A 99 10.50 -21.47 -1.79
N ASP A 100 11.17 -22.17 -2.70
CA ASP A 100 12.55 -22.60 -2.47
C ASP A 100 13.50 -21.40 -2.59
N LEU A 101 13.25 -20.48 -3.53
CA LEU A 101 13.95 -19.20 -3.60
C LEU A 101 13.72 -18.37 -2.33
N ILE A 102 12.46 -18.19 -1.89
CA ILE A 102 12.16 -17.44 -0.67
C ILE A 102 12.88 -18.06 0.54
N ARG A 103 12.88 -19.40 0.68
CA ARG A 103 13.59 -20.07 1.77
C ARG A 103 15.09 -19.84 1.69
N GLN A 104 15.69 -19.97 0.51
CA GLN A 104 17.13 -19.71 0.30
C GLN A 104 17.51 -18.29 0.69
N LEU A 105 16.71 -17.29 0.29
CA LEU A 105 16.94 -15.89 0.62
C LEU A 105 16.83 -15.62 2.13
N LYS A 106 15.87 -16.26 2.83
CA LYS A 106 15.75 -16.15 4.29
C LYS A 106 16.89 -16.81 5.06
N GLU A 107 17.48 -17.87 4.50
CA GLU A 107 18.61 -18.58 5.09
C GLU A 107 19.96 -17.90 4.79
N ASP A 108 20.01 -16.99 3.80
CA ASP A 108 21.21 -16.25 3.45
C ASP A 108 21.45 -15.08 4.43
N PRO A 109 22.51 -15.13 5.27
CA PRO A 109 22.80 -14.06 6.22
C PRO A 109 23.24 -12.75 5.55
N GLY A 110 23.54 -12.76 4.25
CA GLY A 110 23.87 -11.57 3.47
C GLY A 110 22.66 -10.90 2.81
N TYR A 111 21.47 -11.50 2.91
CA TYR A 111 20.25 -10.98 2.33
C TYR A 111 19.31 -10.46 3.41
N ASP A 112 18.83 -9.23 3.25
CA ASP A 112 17.86 -8.63 4.15
C ASP A 112 16.44 -8.94 3.63
N ASP A 113 15.88 -10.07 4.09
CA ASP A 113 14.55 -10.49 3.68
C ASP A 113 13.44 -9.57 4.21
N GLN A 114 13.67 -8.89 5.33
CA GLN A 114 12.75 -7.88 5.85
C GLN A 114 12.67 -6.70 4.88
N GLN A 115 13.80 -6.16 4.41
CA GLN A 115 13.81 -5.06 3.46
C GLN A 115 13.31 -5.48 2.06
N PHE A 116 13.93 -6.50 1.48
CA PHE A 116 13.75 -6.78 0.04
C PHE A 116 12.57 -7.70 -0.28
N ILE A 117 11.95 -8.33 0.73
CA ILE A 117 10.67 -9.03 0.59
C ILE A 117 9.59 -8.23 1.29
N PHE A 118 9.63 -8.14 2.63
CA PHE A 118 8.51 -7.61 3.41
C PHE A 118 8.24 -6.13 3.10
N THR A 119 9.22 -5.23 3.29
CA THR A 119 9.07 -3.79 3.09
C THR A 119 8.73 -3.43 1.64
N LEU A 120 9.40 -4.05 0.67
CA LEU A 120 9.09 -3.87 -0.75
C LEU A 120 7.64 -4.25 -1.06
N ASP A 121 7.23 -5.46 -0.69
CA ASP A 121 5.90 -5.95 -1.02
C ASP A 121 4.81 -5.16 -0.27
N ALA A 122 5.07 -4.75 0.98
CA ALA A 122 4.16 -3.91 1.77
C ALA A 122 3.95 -2.56 1.08
N SER A 123 5.03 -1.96 0.58
CA SER A 123 4.98 -0.69 -0.15
C SER A 123 4.18 -0.80 -1.44
N ILE A 124 4.29 -1.92 -2.18
CA ILE A 124 3.53 -2.17 -3.41
C ILE A 124 2.04 -2.36 -3.09
N ILE A 125 1.74 -3.15 -2.06
CA ILE A 125 0.36 -3.36 -1.59
C ILE A 125 -0.25 -2.02 -1.19
N ALA A 126 0.40 -1.25 -0.32
CA ALA A 126 -0.06 0.05 0.14
C ALA A 126 -0.24 1.04 -1.02
N THR A 127 0.68 1.09 -1.99
CA THR A 127 0.55 1.96 -3.17
C THR A 127 -0.70 1.60 -3.99
N GLY A 128 -0.91 0.31 -4.27
CA GLY A 128 -2.06 -0.17 -5.06
C GLY A 128 -3.39 0.05 -4.35
N PHE A 129 -3.46 -0.29 -3.06
CA PHE A 129 -4.65 -0.07 -2.24
C PHE A 129 -4.88 1.40 -1.91
N GLY A 130 -3.84 2.23 -1.90
CA GLY A 130 -3.96 3.69 -1.79
C GLY A 130 -4.76 4.26 -2.96
N GLN A 131 -4.54 3.76 -4.18
CA GLN A 131 -5.37 4.12 -5.34
C GLN A 131 -6.83 3.72 -5.12
N LEU A 132 -7.10 2.53 -4.57
CA LEU A 132 -8.47 2.12 -4.26
C LEU A 132 -9.12 3.05 -3.24
N VAL A 133 -8.40 3.37 -2.16
CA VAL A 133 -8.88 4.24 -1.09
C VAL A 133 -9.22 5.64 -1.62
N ASP A 134 -8.35 6.25 -2.42
CA ASP A 134 -8.51 7.64 -2.83
C ASP A 134 -9.36 7.78 -4.12
N GLU A 135 -9.30 6.80 -5.02
CA GLU A 135 -9.88 6.89 -6.38
C GLU A 135 -10.97 5.84 -6.65
N GLY A 136 -11.15 4.85 -5.77
CA GLY A 136 -12.14 3.80 -5.95
C GLY A 136 -11.78 2.75 -7.01
N THR A 137 -10.52 2.70 -7.44
CA THR A 137 -10.06 1.80 -8.50
C THR A 137 -8.64 1.32 -8.23
N ILE A 138 -8.29 0.19 -8.83
CA ILE A 138 -6.91 -0.26 -8.99
C ILE A 138 -6.72 -0.43 -10.49
N ASP A 139 -5.74 0.24 -11.08
CA ASP A 139 -5.46 0.11 -12.51
C ASP A 139 -5.16 -1.37 -12.85
N GLU A 140 -5.76 -1.87 -13.94
CA GLU A 140 -5.59 -3.28 -14.35
C GLU A 140 -4.12 -3.70 -14.50
N ALA A 141 -3.26 -2.77 -14.93
CA ALA A 141 -1.83 -3.01 -15.09
C ALA A 141 -1.11 -3.24 -13.74
N ASN A 142 -1.66 -2.76 -12.62
CA ASN A 142 -1.10 -2.93 -11.28
C ASN A 142 -1.46 -4.28 -10.67
N LYS A 143 -2.62 -4.86 -11.03
CA LYS A 143 -3.16 -6.06 -10.38
C LYS A 143 -2.17 -7.24 -10.36
N PRO A 144 -1.44 -7.58 -11.43
CA PRO A 144 -0.45 -8.65 -11.39
C PRO A 144 0.68 -8.39 -10.38
N LEU A 145 1.14 -7.13 -10.26
CA LEU A 145 2.21 -6.75 -9.35
C LEU A 145 1.76 -6.82 -7.88
N ILE A 146 0.55 -6.32 -7.60
CA ILE A 146 -0.05 -6.38 -6.26
C ILE A 146 -0.31 -7.84 -5.88
N HIS A 147 -0.78 -8.67 -6.82
CA HIS A 147 -0.97 -10.10 -6.59
C HIS A 147 0.36 -10.80 -6.24
N ILE A 148 1.44 -10.50 -6.95
CA ILE A 148 2.79 -11.01 -6.61
C ILE A 148 3.18 -10.60 -5.20
N ALA A 149 3.03 -9.33 -4.84
CA ALA A 149 3.35 -8.81 -3.51
C ALA A 149 2.57 -9.54 -2.40
N LEU A 150 1.25 -9.71 -2.58
CA LEU A 150 0.39 -10.42 -1.62
C LEU A 150 0.81 -11.89 -1.47
N GLU A 151 0.98 -12.61 -2.57
CA GLU A 151 1.36 -14.03 -2.56
C GLU A 151 2.76 -14.25 -1.98
N ARG A 152 3.71 -13.38 -2.32
CA ARG A 152 5.09 -13.45 -1.85
C ARG A 152 5.17 -13.20 -0.34
N GLN A 153 4.44 -12.21 0.19
CA GLN A 153 4.34 -12.03 1.64
C GLN A 153 3.62 -13.18 2.35
N ILE A 154 2.56 -13.76 1.76
CA ILE A 154 1.91 -14.95 2.32
C ILE A 154 2.92 -16.10 2.41
N ALA A 155 3.68 -16.37 1.33
CA ALA A 155 4.69 -17.42 1.31
C ALA A 155 5.82 -17.14 2.32
N TRP A 156 6.30 -15.90 2.40
CA TRP A 156 7.29 -15.46 3.38
C TRP A 156 6.82 -15.69 4.81
N ALA A 157 5.60 -15.27 5.15
CA ALA A 157 5.01 -15.44 6.47
C ALA A 157 4.83 -16.91 6.85
N GLN A 158 4.43 -17.76 5.90
CA GLN A 158 4.30 -19.21 6.13
C GLN A 158 5.63 -19.90 6.40
N ILE A 159 6.73 -19.40 5.83
CA ILE A 159 8.08 -19.92 6.05
C ILE A 159 8.69 -19.37 7.36
N SER A 160 8.22 -18.22 7.83
CA SER A 160 8.61 -17.61 9.11
C SER A 160 7.99 -18.33 10.32
N GLU A 161 8.34 -19.60 10.54
CA GLU A 161 7.73 -20.49 11.56
C GLU A 161 7.76 -19.93 13.00
N SER A 162 8.69 -19.04 13.32
CA SER A 162 8.82 -18.42 14.66
C SER A 162 8.09 -17.08 14.80
N TRP A 163 7.50 -16.55 13.72
CA TRP A 163 6.85 -15.25 13.74
C TRP A 163 5.42 -15.39 14.28
N SER A 164 5.20 -14.91 15.51
CA SER A 164 3.92 -15.05 16.23
C SER A 164 2.72 -14.40 15.54
N TYR A 165 2.95 -13.50 14.59
CA TYR A 165 1.92 -12.76 13.86
C TYR A 165 1.62 -13.34 12.48
N ALA A 166 2.32 -14.40 12.05
CA ALA A 166 2.20 -14.95 10.70
C ALA A 166 0.76 -15.31 10.32
N GLU A 167 0.02 -15.99 11.21
CA GLU A 167 -1.37 -16.39 10.95
C GLU A 167 -2.29 -15.18 10.75
N GLN A 168 -2.16 -14.16 11.62
CA GLN A 168 -2.96 -12.93 11.51
C GLN A 168 -2.61 -12.15 10.23
N HIS A 169 -1.31 -12.00 9.94
CA HIS A 169 -0.83 -11.33 8.73
C HIS A 169 -1.37 -12.00 7.47
N ILE A 170 -1.25 -13.33 7.38
CA ILE A 170 -1.79 -14.11 6.26
C ILE A 170 -3.32 -13.93 6.14
N GLY A 171 -4.04 -13.85 7.26
CA GLY A 171 -5.46 -13.55 7.27
C GLY A 171 -5.79 -12.21 6.60
N TYR A 172 -5.06 -11.15 6.95
CA TYR A 172 -5.21 -9.82 6.36
C TYR A 172 -4.88 -9.80 4.87
N LEU A 173 -3.76 -10.42 4.47
CA LEU A 173 -3.36 -10.53 3.07
C LEU A 173 -4.40 -11.26 2.21
N ASN A 174 -5.03 -12.32 2.74
CA ASN A 174 -6.08 -13.05 2.02
C ASN A 174 -7.36 -12.21 1.84
N ILE A 175 -7.71 -11.36 2.81
CA ILE A 175 -8.82 -10.42 2.67
C ILE A 175 -8.51 -9.41 1.57
N MET A 176 -7.30 -8.85 1.55
CA MET A 176 -6.87 -7.93 0.50
C MET A 176 -6.85 -8.60 -0.87
N LYS A 177 -6.39 -9.86 -0.97
CA LYS A 177 -6.45 -10.62 -2.22
C LYS A 177 -7.87 -10.75 -2.76
N ARG A 178 -8.85 -11.08 -1.90
CA ARG A 178 -10.27 -11.10 -2.28
C ARG A 178 -10.71 -9.74 -2.84
N VAL A 179 -10.35 -8.65 -2.17
CA VAL A 179 -10.71 -7.29 -2.62
C VAL A 179 -10.09 -6.97 -3.99
N LEU A 180 -8.84 -7.37 -4.22
CA LEU A 180 -8.16 -7.20 -5.51
C LEU A 180 -8.88 -7.91 -6.67
N ASP A 181 -9.50 -9.06 -6.40
CA ASP A 181 -10.28 -9.82 -7.39
C ASP A 181 -11.65 -9.18 -7.68
N GLU A 182 -12.18 -8.34 -6.78
CA GLU A 182 -13.50 -7.70 -6.87
C GLU A 182 -13.48 -6.27 -7.44
N VAL A 183 -12.31 -5.62 -7.47
CA VAL A 183 -12.13 -4.23 -7.92
C VAL A 183 -11.92 -4.09 -9.43
#